data_AF-A0A177AK45-F1
#
_entry.id   AF-A0A177AK45-F1
#
_cell.length_a   1.000
_cell.length_b   1.000
_cell.length_c   1.000
_cell.angle_alpha   90.00
_cell.angle_beta   90.00
_cell.angle_gamma   90.00
#
_symmetry.space_group_name_H-M   'P 1'
#
loop_
_entity.id
_entity.type
_entity.pdbx_description
1 polymer ?
#
loop_
_entity_poly.entity_id
_entity_poly.type
_entity_poly.pdbx_seq_one_letter_code
_entity_poly.pdbx_strand_id
1 'polypeptide(L)'
;MSLIRNRRTLSLWEAQSRPEWGATRFWEYVFKEDIFNGRDWAISSQQPPTNDQGDRRRVDLCIERWIHDKWQKIAVFEAKKTNCSQAEINEVEYLAYNACMEHFVDSGRKQMYGITTIGTTARIWYVTKAGDYLLPMCNDVRLRSRYIPLSQKDYSIPARP
;
A
#
# COMPACT_ATOMS: atom_id res chain seq x y z
N MET A 1 -11.77 13.02 6.18
CA MET A 1 -10.80 13.80 6.99
C MET A 1 -9.52 13.96 6.17
N SER A 2 -8.81 15.09 6.29
CA SER A 2 -7.56 15.34 5.55
C SER A 2 -6.38 14.56 6.15
N LEU A 3 -5.50 14.03 5.30
CA LEU A 3 -4.17 13.50 5.69
C LEU A 3 -3.16 14.63 5.97
N ILE A 4 -3.46 15.84 5.52
CA ILE A 4 -2.68 17.05 5.79
C ILE A 4 -3.31 17.71 7.03
N ARG A 5 -2.72 17.47 8.19
CA ARG A 5 -3.28 17.88 9.50
C ARG A 5 -2.41 18.88 10.24
N ASN A 6 -1.10 18.86 9.98
CA ASN A 6 -0.13 19.71 10.65
C ASN A 6 0.99 20.13 9.67
N ARG A 7 1.87 21.04 10.12
CA ARG A 7 2.98 21.56 9.31
C ARG A 7 3.93 20.47 8.78
N ARG A 8 4.09 19.34 9.48
CA ARG A 8 4.95 18.22 9.04
C ARG A 8 4.32 17.50 7.86
N THR A 9 3.06 17.09 7.99
CA THR A 9 2.30 16.45 6.89
C THR A 9 2.13 17.39 5.69
N LEU A 10 2.00 18.70 5.91
CA LEU A 10 1.94 19.70 4.84
C LEU A 10 3.29 19.80 4.11
N SER A 11 4.40 19.89 4.83
CA SER A 11 5.73 19.95 4.21
C SER A 11 6.05 18.70 3.37
N LEU A 12 5.67 17.52 3.86
CA LEU A 12 5.80 16.27 3.10
C LEU A 12 4.89 16.24 1.87
N TRP A 13 3.66 16.76 2.01
CA TRP A 13 2.72 16.90 0.91
C TRP A 13 3.25 17.79 -0.22
N GLU A 14 3.82 18.95 0.12
CA GLU A 14 4.42 19.86 -0.86
C GLU A 14 5.61 19.21 -1.59
N ALA A 15 6.40 18.42 -0.87
CA ALA A 15 7.56 17.71 -1.40
C ALA A 15 7.20 16.56 -2.37
N GLN A 16 5.98 16.01 -2.32
CA GLN A 16 5.55 14.93 -3.21
C GLN A 16 5.54 15.32 -4.69
N SER A 17 5.49 16.63 -4.97
CA SER A 17 5.44 17.17 -6.33
C SER A 17 6.78 17.14 -7.05
N ARG A 18 7.89 16.79 -6.38
CA ARG A 18 9.24 17.14 -6.88
C ARG A 18 10.11 15.97 -7.33
N PRO A 19 10.10 14.77 -6.73
CA PRO A 19 10.21 13.51 -7.51
C PRO A 19 9.31 12.37 -6.96
N GLU A 20 9.21 11.23 -7.66
CA GLU A 20 8.35 10.08 -7.28
C GLU A 20 8.54 9.60 -5.82
N TRP A 21 9.78 9.59 -5.33
CA TRP A 21 10.08 9.24 -3.93
C TRP A 21 9.45 10.18 -2.89
N GLY A 22 9.06 11.40 -3.29
CA GLY A 22 8.36 12.33 -2.41
C GLY A 22 6.98 11.82 -2.00
N ALA A 23 6.27 11.13 -2.91
CA ALA A 23 5.01 10.49 -2.61
C ALA A 23 5.20 9.30 -1.65
N THR A 24 6.19 8.44 -1.92
CA THR A 24 6.53 7.30 -1.06
C THR A 24 6.91 7.77 0.36
N ARG A 25 7.72 8.83 0.49
CA ARG A 25 8.09 9.41 1.79
C ARG A 25 6.89 9.97 2.56
N PHE A 26 5.96 10.63 1.88
CA PHE A 26 4.73 11.11 2.51
C PHE A 26 3.93 9.94 3.08
N TRP A 27 3.72 8.89 2.29
CA TRP A 27 2.96 7.72 2.71
C TRP A 27 3.64 6.90 3.78
N GLU A 28 4.96 6.73 3.71
CA GLU A 28 5.73 6.08 4.77
C GLU A 28 5.52 6.78 6.12
N TYR A 29 5.58 8.11 6.13
CA TYR A 29 5.32 8.91 7.33
C TYR A 29 3.88 8.71 7.84
N VAL A 30 2.89 8.84 6.96
CA VAL A 30 1.47 8.67 7.33
C VAL A 30 1.19 7.27 7.85
N PHE A 31 1.74 6.24 7.21
CA PHE A 31 1.58 4.87 7.65
C PHE A 31 2.20 4.64 9.02
N LYS A 32 3.42 5.09 9.24
CA LYS A 32 4.14 4.87 10.50
C LYS A 32 3.48 5.59 11.68
N GLU A 33 3.02 6.81 11.47
CA GLU A 33 2.49 7.65 12.55
C GLU A 33 1.01 7.40 12.81
N ASP A 34 0.19 7.30 11.75
CA ASP A 34 -1.27 7.35 11.89
C ASP A 34 -1.97 5.98 11.75
N ILE A 35 -1.42 5.03 10.99
CA ILE A 35 -2.17 3.84 10.53
C ILE A 35 -1.59 2.53 11.07
N PHE A 36 -0.33 2.25 10.81
CA PHE A 36 0.41 1.05 11.21
C PHE A 36 1.43 1.43 12.28
N ASN A 37 0.95 2.02 13.37
CA ASN A 37 1.79 2.52 14.45
C ASN A 37 1.99 1.47 15.57
N GLY A 38 3.08 1.63 16.32
CA GLY A 38 3.45 0.76 17.43
C GLY A 38 4.46 -0.33 17.06
N ARG A 39 4.93 -1.04 18.09
CA ARG A 39 6.08 -1.96 17.99
C ARG A 39 5.83 -3.24 17.18
N ASP A 40 4.56 -3.58 16.96
CA ASP A 40 4.18 -4.80 16.26
C ASP A 40 4.09 -4.60 14.74
N TRP A 41 4.38 -3.39 14.25
CA TRP A 41 4.34 -3.05 12.83
C TRP A 41 5.73 -2.64 12.33
N ALA A 42 6.06 -3.10 11.12
CA ALA A 42 7.24 -2.67 10.40
C ALA A 42 6.84 -2.19 8.99
N ILE A 43 7.46 -1.10 8.55
CA ILE A 43 7.31 -0.55 7.21
C ILE A 43 8.71 -0.50 6.60
N SER A 44 8.89 -1.24 5.52
CA SER A 44 10.19 -1.48 4.91
C SER A 44 10.17 -1.03 3.46
N SER A 45 10.97 -0.05 3.10
CA SER A 45 11.07 0.45 1.73
C SER A 45 11.90 -0.47 0.83
N GLN A 46 11.58 -0.50 -0.47
CA GLN A 46 12.39 -1.17 -1.49
C GLN A 46 12.72 -2.61 -1.12
N GLN A 47 11.70 -3.39 -0.77
CA GLN A 47 11.86 -4.81 -0.51
C GLN A 47 11.49 -5.63 -1.74
N PRO A 48 12.12 -6.79 -1.96
CA PRO A 48 11.63 -7.73 -2.95
C PRO A 48 10.20 -8.19 -2.59
N PRO A 49 9.36 -8.50 -3.59
CA PRO A 49 8.03 -9.04 -3.34
C PRO A 49 8.12 -10.45 -2.71
N THR A 50 9.17 -11.20 -3.03
CA THR A 50 9.46 -12.56 -2.54
C THR A 50 10.68 -12.57 -1.60
N ASN A 51 10.95 -13.71 -0.95
CA ASN A 51 12.19 -13.92 -0.19
C ASN A 51 13.37 -14.41 -1.06
N ASP A 52 13.19 -14.50 -2.39
CA ASP A 52 14.26 -14.90 -3.30
C ASP A 52 15.35 -13.84 -3.36
N GLN A 53 16.57 -14.22 -3.01
CA GLN A 53 17.74 -13.34 -3.04
C GLN A 53 18.11 -12.90 -4.46
N GLY A 54 17.66 -13.63 -5.49
CA GLY A 54 17.83 -13.28 -6.89
C GLY A 54 16.84 -12.23 -7.42
N ASP A 55 15.74 -11.96 -6.70
CA ASP A 55 14.72 -11.03 -7.18
C ASP A 55 15.25 -9.59 -7.12
N ARG A 56 15.34 -8.95 -8.28
CA ARG A 56 15.80 -7.55 -8.43
C ARG A 56 14.66 -6.54 -8.36
N ARG A 57 13.41 -6.99 -8.39
CA ARG A 57 12.26 -6.09 -8.35
C ARG A 57 12.04 -5.60 -6.94
N ARG A 58 11.48 -4.41 -6.82
CA ARG A 58 11.29 -3.72 -5.55
C ARG A 58 9.90 -3.14 -5.57
N VAL A 59 9.14 -3.43 -4.52
CA VAL A 59 7.93 -2.66 -4.23
C VAL A 59 8.33 -1.39 -3.50
N ASP A 60 7.54 -0.32 -3.63
CA ASP A 60 7.83 0.93 -2.93
C ASP A 60 7.91 0.72 -1.41
N LEU A 61 6.89 0.09 -0.81
CA LEU A 61 6.88 -0.29 0.61
C LEU A 61 6.26 -1.68 0.84
N CYS A 62 6.82 -2.41 1.81
CA CYS A 62 6.22 -3.58 2.43
C CYS A 62 5.73 -3.20 3.83
N ILE A 63 4.50 -3.62 4.17
CA ILE A 63 3.92 -3.45 5.51
C ILE A 63 3.82 -4.83 6.16
N GLU A 64 4.49 -4.97 7.30
CA GLU A 64 4.62 -6.23 8.01
C GLU A 64 4.09 -6.09 9.43
N ARG A 65 3.62 -7.21 9.99
CA ARG A 65 3.16 -7.29 11.37
C ARG A 65 3.79 -8.48 12.09
N TRP A 66 4.14 -8.28 13.35
CA TRP A 66 4.55 -9.36 14.25
C TRP A 66 3.33 -10.20 14.63
N ILE A 67 3.26 -11.45 14.14
CA ILE A 67 2.15 -12.38 14.38
C ILE A 67 2.71 -13.79 14.59
N HIS A 68 2.38 -14.41 15.71
CA HIS A 68 2.87 -15.74 16.11
C HIS A 68 4.40 -15.83 16.08
N ASP A 69 5.06 -14.87 16.74
CA ASP A 69 6.52 -14.80 16.90
C ASP A 69 7.33 -14.74 15.60
N LYS A 70 6.73 -14.18 14.55
CA LYS A 70 7.41 -13.89 13.28
C LYS A 70 6.83 -12.65 12.61
N TRP A 71 7.67 -11.97 11.84
CA TRP A 71 7.23 -10.92 10.92
C TRP A 71 6.48 -11.55 9.75
N GLN A 72 5.32 -10.98 9.43
CA GLN A 72 4.51 -11.42 8.30
C GLN A 72 4.12 -10.22 7.45
N LYS A 73 4.38 -10.30 6.15
CA LYS A 73 3.92 -9.33 5.16
C LYS A 73 2.39 -9.34 5.11
N ILE A 74 1.79 -8.19 5.46
CA ILE A 74 0.33 -7.98 5.47
C ILE A 74 -0.11 -7.27 4.21
N ALA A 75 0.68 -6.29 3.76
CA ALA A 75 0.39 -5.53 2.55
C ALA A 75 1.65 -5.15 1.78
N VAL A 76 1.48 -4.99 0.47
CA VAL A 76 2.44 -4.28 -0.40
C VAL A 76 1.85 -2.94 -0.80
N PHE A 77 2.71 -1.99 -1.08
CA PHE A 77 2.33 -0.64 -1.45
C PHE A 77 3.11 -0.19 -2.68
N GLU A 78 2.40 0.45 -3.60
CA GLU A 78 2.97 1.11 -4.79
C GLU A 78 2.37 2.51 -4.95
N ALA A 79 3.20 3.48 -5.34
CA ALA A 79 2.81 4.88 -5.48
C ALA A 79 3.07 5.41 -6.88
N LYS A 80 2.24 6.37 -7.28
CA LYS A 80 2.51 7.29 -8.39
C LYS A 80 2.25 8.72 -7.97
N LYS A 81 2.96 9.64 -8.64
CA LYS A 81 2.77 11.09 -8.49
C LYS A 81 1.37 11.52 -8.94
N THR A 82 0.97 12.71 -8.51
CA THR A 82 -0.23 13.38 -9.04
C THR A 82 -0.14 13.62 -10.55
N ASN A 83 -1.29 13.71 -11.23
CA ASN A 83 -1.40 13.99 -12.67
C ASN A 83 -0.76 12.93 -13.57
N CYS A 84 -0.70 11.67 -13.12
CA CYS A 84 -0.32 10.55 -13.97
C CYS A 84 -1.44 10.21 -14.97
N SER A 85 -1.05 9.58 -16.08
CA SER A 85 -1.93 9.06 -17.12
C SER A 85 -2.70 7.83 -16.66
N GLN A 86 -3.77 7.47 -17.38
CA GLN A 86 -4.51 6.24 -17.11
C GLN A 86 -3.65 4.98 -17.27
N ALA A 87 -2.68 5.00 -18.18
CA ALA A 87 -1.73 3.90 -18.36
C ALA A 87 -0.87 3.69 -17.11
N GLU A 88 -0.34 4.77 -16.53
CA GLU A 88 0.44 4.72 -15.27
C GLU A 88 -0.42 4.28 -14.07
N ILE A 89 -1.71 4.65 -14.05
CA ILE A 89 -2.65 4.16 -13.02
C ILE A 89 -2.85 2.64 -13.14
N ASN A 90 -3.06 2.14 -14.36
CA ASN A 90 -3.22 0.70 -14.58
C ASN A 90 -1.94 -0.06 -14.26
N GLU A 91 -0.78 0.54 -14.57
CA GLU A 91 0.53 -0.02 -14.26
C GLU A 91 0.74 -0.15 -12.75
N VAL A 92 0.48 0.90 -11.95
CA VAL A 92 0.69 0.84 -10.49
C VAL A 92 -0.22 -0.20 -9.81
N GLU A 93 -1.45 -0.36 -10.32
CA GLU A 93 -2.38 -1.41 -9.87
C GLU A 93 -1.87 -2.80 -10.25
N TYR A 94 -1.40 -2.97 -11.49
CA TYR A 94 -0.84 -4.23 -11.95
C TYR A 94 0.42 -4.63 -11.18
N LEU A 95 1.32 -3.69 -10.87
CA LEU A 95 2.52 -3.93 -10.05
C LEU A 95 2.14 -4.42 -8.64
N ALA A 96 1.19 -3.75 -7.98
CA ALA A 96 0.71 -4.16 -6.66
C ALA A 96 0.06 -5.55 -6.69
N TYR A 97 -0.72 -5.87 -7.72
CA TYR A 97 -1.32 -7.19 -7.90
C TYR A 97 -0.26 -8.28 -8.05
N ASN A 98 0.71 -8.10 -8.96
CA ASN A 98 1.75 -9.08 -9.20
C ASN A 98 2.61 -9.32 -7.96
N ALA A 99 2.99 -8.25 -7.25
CA ALA A 99 3.72 -8.36 -6.00
C ALA A 99 2.95 -9.18 -4.95
N CYS A 100 1.61 -9.05 -4.90
CA CYS A 100 0.77 -9.88 -4.03
C CYS A 100 0.79 -11.35 -4.45
N MET A 101 0.59 -11.63 -5.74
CA MET A 101 0.50 -13.00 -6.27
C MET A 101 1.81 -13.77 -6.08
N GLU A 102 2.94 -13.11 -6.29
CA GLU A 102 4.25 -13.71 -6.09
C GLU A 102 4.53 -14.02 -4.62
N HIS A 103 4.10 -13.13 -3.72
CA HIS A 103 4.17 -13.41 -2.30
C HIS A 103 3.35 -14.65 -1.92
N PHE A 104 2.22 -14.93 -2.58
CA PHE A 104 1.44 -16.16 -2.33
C PHE A 104 2.13 -17.43 -2.78
N VAL A 105 2.92 -17.37 -3.86
CA VAL A 105 3.70 -18.51 -4.33
C VAL A 105 4.77 -18.87 -3.29
N ASP A 106 5.45 -17.86 -2.75
CA ASP A 106 6.56 -18.03 -1.80
C ASP A 106 6.08 -18.37 -0.37
N SER A 107 5.08 -17.64 0.15
CA SER A 107 4.70 -17.72 1.57
C SER A 107 3.64 -18.78 1.91
N GLY A 108 2.95 -19.32 0.89
CA GLY A 108 1.79 -20.20 1.09
C GLY A 108 0.53 -19.48 1.62
N ARG A 109 0.56 -18.15 1.78
CA ARG A 109 -0.63 -17.36 2.15
C ARG A 109 -1.71 -17.45 1.08
N LYS A 110 -2.96 -17.31 1.50
CA LYS A 110 -4.13 -17.30 0.61
C LYS A 110 -4.69 -15.91 0.32
N GLN A 111 -4.32 -14.93 1.14
CA GLN A 111 -4.81 -13.56 1.06
C GLN A 111 -3.79 -12.55 1.60
N MET A 112 -3.82 -11.35 1.04
CA MET A 112 -3.10 -10.17 1.51
C MET A 112 -3.73 -8.90 0.95
N TYR A 113 -3.18 -7.75 1.31
CA TYR A 113 -3.63 -6.47 0.81
C TYR A 113 -2.63 -5.85 -0.16
N GLY A 114 -3.14 -5.20 -1.20
CA GLY A 114 -2.38 -4.24 -2.00
C GLY A 114 -2.83 -2.83 -1.64
N ILE A 115 -1.93 -1.88 -1.62
CA ILE A 115 -2.28 -0.47 -1.48
C ILE A 115 -1.65 0.27 -2.66
N THR A 116 -2.47 0.98 -3.43
CA THR A 116 -1.96 1.87 -4.46
C THR A 116 -2.28 3.30 -4.14
N THR A 117 -1.43 4.23 -4.55
CA THR A 117 -1.66 5.65 -4.33
C THR A 117 -1.35 6.50 -5.54
N ILE A 118 -2.21 7.52 -5.76
CA ILE A 118 -1.97 8.61 -6.71
C ILE A 118 -1.94 9.91 -5.89
N GLY A 119 -0.75 10.48 -5.73
CA GLY A 119 -0.53 11.59 -4.80
C GLY A 119 -1.00 11.21 -3.38
N THR A 120 -1.90 12.00 -2.79
CA THR A 120 -2.46 11.74 -1.44
C THR A 120 -3.74 10.92 -1.41
N THR A 121 -4.12 10.35 -2.53
CA THR A 121 -5.30 9.50 -2.60
C THR A 121 -4.89 8.06 -2.76
N ALA A 122 -5.62 7.16 -2.13
CA ALA A 122 -5.27 5.77 -2.02
C ALA A 122 -6.44 4.87 -2.38
N ARG A 123 -6.11 3.64 -2.77
CA ARG A 123 -7.03 2.50 -2.83
C ARG A 123 -6.39 1.35 -2.08
N ILE A 124 -7.21 0.65 -1.31
CA ILE A 124 -6.83 -0.61 -0.69
C ILE A 124 -7.52 -1.73 -1.47
N TRP A 125 -6.74 -2.74 -1.78
CA TRP A 125 -7.13 -3.91 -2.53
C TRP A 125 -7.05 -5.11 -1.62
N TYR A 126 -8.10 -5.92 -1.64
CA TYR A 126 -8.06 -7.27 -1.12
C TYR A 126 -7.67 -8.21 -2.26
N VAL A 127 -6.64 -9.01 -2.02
CA VAL A 127 -6.10 -9.92 -3.03
C VAL A 127 -6.13 -11.33 -2.46
N THR A 128 -6.64 -12.28 -3.25
CA THR A 128 -6.72 -13.69 -2.85
C THR A 128 -6.10 -14.57 -3.91
N LYS A 129 -5.49 -15.68 -3.52
CA LYS A 129 -4.87 -16.65 -4.45
C LYS A 129 -5.85 -17.24 -5.47
N ALA A 130 -7.15 -17.29 -5.14
CA ALA A 130 -8.20 -17.84 -5.99
C ALA A 130 -8.96 -16.78 -6.82
N GLY A 131 -8.64 -15.50 -6.63
CA GLY A 131 -9.32 -14.41 -7.33
C GLY A 131 -8.59 -14.04 -8.61
N ASP A 132 -9.34 -13.60 -9.63
CA ASP A 132 -8.78 -13.26 -10.94
C ASP A 132 -8.03 -11.91 -10.94
N TYR A 133 -8.36 -10.99 -10.02
CA TYR A 133 -7.71 -9.67 -9.92
C TYR A 133 -8.00 -8.92 -8.59
N LEU A 134 -7.45 -7.70 -8.43
CA LEU A 134 -7.61 -6.82 -7.27
C LEU A 134 -9.09 -6.52 -6.94
N LEU A 135 -9.51 -6.78 -5.70
CA LEU A 135 -10.85 -6.43 -5.22
C LEU A 135 -10.81 -5.14 -4.39
N PRO A 136 -11.45 -4.03 -4.83
CA PRO A 136 -11.39 -2.77 -4.10
C PRO A 136 -12.11 -2.87 -2.75
N MET A 137 -11.39 -2.60 -1.66
CA MET A 137 -11.94 -2.51 -0.33
C MET A 137 -12.56 -1.14 -0.09
N CYS A 138 -13.77 -0.92 -0.59
CA CYS A 138 -14.56 0.24 -0.19
C CYS A 138 -15.98 -0.20 0.14
N ASN A 139 -16.47 0.26 1.30
CA ASN A 139 -17.82 0.01 1.76
C ASN A 139 -18.86 0.72 0.88
N ASP A 140 -18.53 1.86 0.27
CA ASP A 140 -19.37 2.51 -0.73
C ASP A 140 -18.97 2.05 -2.15
N VAL A 141 -19.88 1.31 -2.80
CA VAL A 141 -19.70 0.77 -4.15
C VAL A 141 -19.41 1.89 -5.18
N ARG A 142 -19.93 3.11 -4.96
CA ARG A 142 -19.73 4.25 -5.88
C ARG A 142 -18.30 4.79 -5.85
N LEU A 143 -17.55 4.50 -4.80
CA LEU A 143 -16.17 4.95 -4.62
C LEU A 143 -15.14 3.89 -5.00
N ARG A 144 -15.55 2.65 -5.29
CA ARG A 144 -14.65 1.54 -5.63
C ARG A 144 -13.79 1.80 -6.87
N SER A 145 -14.25 2.65 -7.79
CA SER A 145 -13.52 3.05 -8.99
C SER A 145 -12.66 4.30 -8.80
N ARG A 146 -12.56 4.87 -7.59
CA ARG A 146 -11.90 6.15 -7.31
C ARG A 146 -10.79 5.98 -6.29
N TYR A 147 -9.69 6.70 -6.48
CA TYR A 147 -8.75 6.94 -5.40
C TYR A 147 -9.35 7.99 -4.48
N ILE A 148 -9.37 7.72 -3.17
CA ILE A 148 -9.94 8.66 -2.19
C ILE A 148 -8.92 8.99 -1.10
N PRO A 149 -9.04 10.14 -0.41
CA PRO A 149 -8.20 10.44 0.73
C PRO A 149 -8.34 9.33 1.79
N LEU A 150 -7.22 8.76 2.24
CA LEU A 150 -7.29 7.64 3.16
C LEU A 150 -7.78 8.12 4.53
N SER A 151 -8.82 7.48 5.04
CA SER A 151 -9.42 7.76 6.33
C SER A 151 -9.65 6.44 7.06
N GLN A 152 -9.32 6.40 8.35
CA GLN A 152 -9.38 5.19 9.17
C GLN A 152 -10.80 4.60 9.27
N LYS A 153 -11.84 5.40 8.99
CA LYS A 153 -13.25 4.98 9.01
C LYS A 153 -13.70 4.29 7.71
N ASP A 154 -13.04 4.58 6.59
CA ASP A 154 -13.45 4.09 5.27
C ASP A 154 -12.73 2.79 4.88
N TYR A 155 -11.62 2.50 5.57
CA TYR A 155 -10.70 1.42 5.27
C TYR A 155 -10.23 0.71 6.54
N SER A 156 -11.07 -0.14 7.10
CA SER A 156 -10.61 -1.10 8.09
C SER A 156 -9.99 -2.29 7.36
N ILE A 157 -8.66 -2.42 7.38
CA ILE A 157 -8.02 -3.71 7.12
C ILE A 157 -8.42 -4.62 8.28
N PRO A 158 -9.26 -5.64 8.08
CA PRO A 158 -9.70 -6.48 9.18
C PRO A 158 -8.49 -7.16 9.81
N ALA A 159 -8.25 -6.84 11.08
CA ALA A 159 -7.27 -7.50 11.91
C ALA A 159 -7.90 -8.79 12.47
N ARG A 160 -7.97 -9.88 11.69
CA ARG A 160 -8.17 -11.26 12.20
C ARG A 160 -8.39 -12.30 11.08
N PRO A 161 -8.11 -13.59 11.36
CA PRO A 161 -6.87 -14.17 11.89
C PRO A 161 -6.10 -14.91 10.79
#